data_AF-A0A6M1LMA7-F1
#
_entry.id   AF-A0A6M1LMA7-F1
#
_cell.length_a   1.000
_cell.length_b   1.000
_cell.length_c   1.000
_cell.angle_alpha   90.00
_cell.angle_beta   90.00
_cell.angle_gamma   90.00
#
_symmetry.space_group_name_H-M   'P 1'
#
loop_
_entity.id
_entity.type
_entity.pdbx_description
1 polymer ?
#
loop_
_entity_poly.entity_id
_entity_poly.type
_entity_poly.pdbx_seq_one_letter_code
_entity_poly.pdbx_strand_id
1 'polypeptide(L)'
;MTTSILGFRLLPAALALACFVPLNAQAFEPQRGDAAVYSTRFQGRPMANGARFDTQAPTAAHLHLPLGTRAQVTNLRTGATTTVTITDRGPHTRGRIIDLSPRAAREIGFQTGVVPVEIRPVGNTRVAQR
;
A
#
# COMPACT_ATOMS: atom_id res chain seq x y z
N MET A 1 -23.35 34.64 -67.58
CA MET A 1 -23.84 33.28 -67.25
C MET A 1 -22.63 32.45 -66.86
N THR A 2 -22.33 32.41 -65.56
CA THR A 2 -21.13 31.80 -64.97
C THR A 2 -21.48 30.42 -64.42
N THR A 3 -20.90 29.36 -64.97
CA THR A 3 -20.97 28.00 -64.42
C THR A 3 -19.60 27.63 -63.84
N SER A 4 -19.52 27.66 -62.51
CA SER A 4 -18.35 27.25 -61.73
C SER A 4 -18.45 25.76 -61.41
N ILE A 5 -17.38 25.03 -61.68
CA ILE A 5 -17.29 23.57 -61.61
C ILE A 5 -17.19 23.13 -60.14
N LEU A 6 -18.06 22.21 -59.75
CA LEU A 6 -18.18 21.61 -58.43
C LEU A 6 -17.00 20.66 -58.17
N GLY A 7 -16.09 21.06 -57.28
CA GLY A 7 -15.08 20.17 -56.72
C GLY A 7 -15.53 19.67 -55.35
N PHE A 8 -15.79 18.37 -55.22
CA PHE A 8 -15.80 17.74 -53.90
C PHE A 8 -15.03 16.43 -53.93
N ARG A 9 -13.91 16.45 -53.21
CA ARG A 9 -12.92 15.39 -53.15
C ARG A 9 -13.47 14.23 -52.31
N LEU A 10 -13.23 13.00 -52.76
CA LEU A 10 -13.33 11.79 -51.95
C LEU A 10 -12.47 11.95 -50.67
N LEU A 11 -13.06 11.70 -49.50
CA LEU A 11 -12.30 11.49 -48.27
C LEU A 11 -11.94 10.00 -48.13
N PRO A 12 -10.68 9.65 -47.77
CA PRO A 12 -10.29 8.26 -47.55
C PRO A 12 -10.42 7.84 -46.08
N ALA A 13 -10.61 6.53 -45.93
CA ALA A 13 -9.98 5.61 -44.98
C ALA A 13 -10.05 5.87 -43.45
N ALA A 14 -10.79 4.96 -42.80
CA ALA A 14 -10.36 4.04 -41.74
C ALA A 14 -9.19 4.40 -40.79
N LEU A 15 -9.35 3.87 -39.57
CA LEU A 15 -8.31 3.49 -38.61
C LEU A 15 -8.01 4.51 -37.49
N ALA A 16 -8.81 4.46 -36.44
CA ALA A 16 -8.32 4.75 -35.09
C ALA A 16 -8.49 3.48 -34.25
N LEU A 17 -7.48 2.61 -34.35
CA LEU A 17 -7.22 1.56 -33.37
C LEU A 17 -7.03 2.27 -32.02
N ALA A 18 -8.07 2.34 -31.20
CA ALA A 18 -7.94 2.73 -29.81
C ALA A 18 -7.12 1.64 -29.11
N CYS A 19 -5.80 1.79 -29.12
CA CYS A 19 -4.89 0.99 -28.34
C CYS A 19 -5.30 1.20 -26.87
N PHE A 20 -5.89 0.17 -26.29
CA PHE A 20 -6.27 0.12 -24.89
C PHE A 20 -5.01 0.35 -24.05
N VAL A 21 -4.87 1.54 -23.48
CA VAL A 21 -3.75 1.85 -22.58
C VAL A 21 -3.82 0.84 -21.43
N PRO A 22 -2.74 0.10 -21.12
CA PRO A 22 -2.76 -0.83 -20.01
C PRO A 22 -3.02 -0.03 -18.74
N LEU A 23 -4.04 -0.44 -17.99
CA LEU A 23 -4.31 0.06 -16.65
C LEU A 23 -3.09 -0.30 -15.79
N ASN A 24 -2.16 0.64 -15.63
CA ASN A 24 -0.99 0.48 -14.78
C ASN A 24 -1.47 0.28 -13.35
N ALA A 25 -1.68 -0.98 -12.95
CA ALA A 25 -1.66 -1.38 -11.56
C ALA A 25 -0.23 -1.19 -11.11
N GLN A 26 0.09 -0.02 -10.57
CA GLN A 26 1.38 0.25 -9.96
C GLN A 26 1.54 -0.73 -8.79
N ALA A 27 2.15 -1.88 -9.05
CA ALA A 27 2.51 -2.82 -8.00
C ALA A 27 3.48 -2.07 -7.08
N PHE A 28 3.11 -1.92 -5.82
CA PHE A 28 4.01 -1.32 -4.86
C PHE A 28 5.16 -2.29 -4.62
N GLU A 29 6.38 -1.87 -4.92
CA GLU A 29 7.56 -2.71 -4.76
C GLU A 29 7.71 -3.16 -3.29
N PRO A 30 8.02 -4.45 -3.03
CA PRO A 30 8.26 -4.93 -1.68
C PRO A 30 9.39 -4.13 -1.01
N GLN A 31 9.13 -3.63 0.19
CA GLN A 31 10.13 -2.88 0.95
C GLN A 31 10.72 -3.76 2.04
N ARG A 32 12.06 -3.80 2.14
CA ARG A 32 12.79 -4.53 3.19
C ARG A 32 13.46 -3.57 4.17
N GLY A 33 13.51 -3.97 5.43
CA GLY A 33 14.12 -3.20 6.50
C GLY A 33 13.74 -3.74 7.85
N ASP A 34 13.97 -2.95 8.88
CA ASP A 34 13.74 -3.38 10.26
C ASP A 34 12.32 -3.05 10.74
N ALA A 35 11.76 -3.95 11.56
CA ALA A 35 10.55 -3.74 12.33
C ALA A 35 10.83 -3.72 13.82
N ALA A 36 10.08 -2.89 14.55
CA ALA A 36 10.02 -2.93 16.01
C ALA A 36 8.57 -2.93 16.50
N VAL A 37 8.39 -3.01 17.82
CA VAL A 37 7.07 -3.01 18.45
C VAL A 37 6.75 -1.64 19.02
N TYR A 38 5.54 -1.15 18.78
CA TYR A 38 4.99 0.02 19.46
C TYR A 38 4.98 -0.17 20.97
N SER A 39 5.38 0.89 21.70
CA SER A 39 5.30 0.85 23.16
C SER A 39 3.84 0.83 23.64
N THR A 40 3.53 -0.05 24.58
CA THR A 40 2.21 -0.19 25.21
C THR A 40 1.76 1.08 25.93
N ARG A 41 2.69 1.96 26.32
CA ARG A 41 2.39 3.27 26.91
C ARG A 41 1.56 4.19 26.01
N PHE A 42 1.52 3.90 24.71
CA PHE A 42 0.74 4.69 23.76
C PHE A 42 -0.74 4.28 23.70
N GLN A 43 -1.17 3.24 24.43
CA GLN A 43 -2.56 2.77 24.44
C GLN A 43 -3.54 3.94 24.61
N GLY A 44 -4.54 4.00 23.74
CA GLY A 44 -5.59 5.01 23.77
C GLY A 44 -5.17 6.39 23.25
N ARG A 45 -3.90 6.62 22.89
CA ARG A 45 -3.47 7.91 22.31
C ARG A 45 -3.92 8.04 20.85
N PRO A 46 -4.20 9.26 20.37
CA PRO A 46 -4.53 9.49 18.97
C PRO A 46 -3.33 9.14 18.07
N MET A 47 -3.63 8.49 16.94
CA MET A 47 -2.70 8.19 15.85
C MET A 47 -2.87 9.21 14.71
N ALA A 48 -1.98 9.20 13.72
CA ALA A 48 -2.07 10.09 12.56
C ALA A 48 -3.38 9.96 11.75
N ASN A 49 -4.06 8.81 11.80
CA ASN A 49 -5.37 8.63 11.17
C ASN A 49 -6.55 9.14 12.01
N GLY A 50 -6.30 9.73 13.18
CA GLY A 50 -7.33 10.23 14.10
C GLY A 50 -7.94 9.17 15.02
N ALA A 51 -7.73 7.87 14.77
CA ALA A 51 -8.19 6.81 15.66
C ALA A 51 -7.28 6.69 16.90
N ARG A 52 -7.79 6.05 17.96
CA ARG A 52 -6.99 5.74 19.15
C ARG A 52 -6.17 4.47 18.95
N PHE A 53 -4.91 4.49 19.35
CA PHE A 53 -4.05 3.31 19.31
C PHE A 53 -4.59 2.22 20.23
N ASP A 54 -4.66 1.01 19.67
CA ASP A 54 -5.04 -0.20 20.39
C ASP A 54 -3.96 -1.27 20.20
N THR A 55 -3.36 -1.69 21.30
CA THR A 55 -2.35 -2.75 21.35
C THR A 55 -2.86 -4.11 20.84
N GLN A 56 -4.18 -4.31 20.80
CA GLN A 56 -4.84 -5.53 20.30
C GLN A 56 -5.36 -5.40 18.86
N ALA A 57 -5.16 -4.26 18.20
CA ALA A 57 -5.51 -4.10 16.79
C ALA A 57 -4.33 -4.50 15.88
N PRO A 58 -4.56 -5.11 14.70
CA PRO A 58 -3.50 -5.44 13.75
C PRO A 58 -3.14 -4.18 12.94
N THR A 59 -2.40 -3.29 13.58
CA THR A 59 -2.08 -1.95 13.07
C THR A 59 -0.57 -1.71 13.08
N ALA A 60 -0.13 -0.74 12.28
CA ALA A 60 1.27 -0.37 12.18
C ALA A 60 1.45 1.11 11.81
N ALA A 61 2.66 1.62 12.03
CA ALA A 61 3.11 2.90 11.52
C ALA A 61 4.12 2.75 10.40
N HIS A 62 3.97 3.62 9.40
CA HIS A 62 4.87 3.69 8.27
C HIS A 62 5.04 5.15 7.83
N LEU A 63 6.25 5.51 7.36
CA LEU A 63 6.57 6.88 6.94
C LEU A 63 5.78 7.31 5.71
N HIS A 64 5.79 6.49 4.66
CA HIS A 64 5.32 6.90 3.33
C HIS A 64 4.06 6.19 2.83
N LEU A 65 3.65 5.08 3.47
CA LEU A 65 2.44 4.40 3.03
C LEU A 65 1.23 5.26 3.40
N PRO A 66 0.24 5.41 2.50
CA PRO A 66 -1.01 6.09 2.83
C PRO A 66 -1.65 5.50 4.09
N LEU A 67 -2.27 6.36 4.90
CA LEU A 67 -3.07 5.88 6.03
C LEU A 67 -4.25 5.07 5.48
N GLY A 68 -4.56 3.95 6.13
CA GLY A 68 -5.56 3.00 5.69
C GLY A 68 -5.04 1.93 4.71
N THR A 69 -3.80 2.03 4.23
CA THR A 69 -3.20 0.95 3.44
C THR A 69 -3.16 -0.33 4.26
N ARG A 70 -3.61 -1.45 3.66
CA ARG A 70 -3.38 -2.78 4.19
C ARG A 70 -2.06 -3.29 3.64
N ALA A 71 -1.20 -3.84 4.49
CA ALA A 71 0.08 -4.38 4.08
C ALA A 71 0.32 -5.73 4.75
N GLN A 72 0.80 -6.69 3.97
CA GLN A 72 1.37 -7.92 4.49
C GLN A 72 2.80 -7.64 4.97
N VAL A 73 3.11 -8.08 6.17
CA VAL A 73 4.42 -7.97 6.79
C VAL A 73 4.94 -9.37 7.04
N THR A 74 6.12 -9.67 6.53
CA THR A 74 6.77 -10.97 6.64
C THR A 74 8.02 -10.83 7.50
N ASN A 75 8.12 -11.62 8.57
CA ASN A 75 9.34 -11.75 9.34
C ASN A 75 10.35 -12.59 8.55
N LEU A 76 11.47 -12.00 8.14
CA LEU A 76 12.45 -12.66 7.29
C LEU A 76 13.27 -13.73 8.02
N ARG A 77 13.21 -13.78 9.36
CA ARG A 77 13.87 -14.85 10.15
C ARG A 77 13.04 -16.13 10.21
N THR A 78 11.71 -16.01 10.26
CA THR A 78 10.81 -17.15 10.50
C THR A 78 9.91 -17.49 9.32
N GLY A 79 9.76 -16.57 8.36
CA GLY A 79 8.77 -16.67 7.29
C GLY A 79 7.33 -16.38 7.73
N ALA A 80 7.10 -16.08 9.02
CA ALA A 80 5.77 -15.79 9.54
C ALA A 80 5.24 -14.46 8.98
N THR A 81 3.94 -14.41 8.67
CA THR A 81 3.31 -13.23 8.06
C THR A 81 2.10 -12.75 8.84
N THR A 82 1.87 -11.45 8.87
CA THR A 82 0.61 -10.85 9.32
C THR A 82 0.16 -9.76 8.33
N THR A 83 -1.13 -9.43 8.32
CA THR A 83 -1.64 -8.26 7.58
C THR A 83 -2.02 -7.18 8.55
N VAL A 84 -1.44 -5.99 8.38
CA VAL A 84 -1.70 -4.81 9.20
C VAL A 84 -2.33 -3.69 8.38
N THR A 85 -3.04 -2.80 9.08
CA THR A 85 -3.46 -1.51 8.52
C THR A 85 -2.51 -0.42 8.98
N ILE A 86 -2.05 0.43 8.04
CA ILE A 86 -1.23 1.60 8.37
C ILE A 86 -2.12 2.68 9.00
N THR A 87 -1.91 2.98 10.27
CA THR A 87 -2.75 3.92 11.03
C THR A 87 -1.99 5.11 11.59
N ASP A 88 -0.66 5.07 11.57
CA ASP A 88 0.18 6.11 12.16
C ASP A 88 1.45 6.39 11.33
N ARG A 89 2.21 7.41 11.74
CA ARG A 89 3.45 7.87 11.07
C ARG A 89 4.70 7.55 11.88
N GLY A 90 5.79 7.35 11.15
CA GLY A 90 7.06 6.84 11.68
C GLY A 90 7.34 5.44 11.13
N PRO A 91 8.38 4.76 11.60
CA PRO A 91 9.39 5.23 12.55
C PRO A 91 10.38 6.22 11.92
N HIS A 92 10.93 7.13 12.73
CA HIS A 92 11.95 8.10 12.30
C HIS A 92 13.40 7.58 12.49
N THR A 93 13.54 6.34 12.93
CA THR A 93 14.83 5.68 13.15
C THR A 93 15.36 5.12 11.84
N ARG A 94 16.59 5.50 11.46
CA ARG A 94 17.23 5.00 10.23
C ARG A 94 17.28 3.47 10.21
N GLY A 95 16.92 2.87 9.08
CA GLY A 95 16.87 1.41 8.88
C GLY A 95 15.57 0.75 9.31
N ARG A 96 14.80 1.39 10.21
CA ARG A 96 13.47 0.91 10.59
C ARG A 96 12.42 1.43 9.63
N ILE A 97 11.63 0.52 9.10
CA ILE A 97 10.62 0.84 8.08
C ILE A 97 9.20 0.73 8.62
N ILE A 98 8.99 -0.01 9.71
CA ILE A 98 7.66 -0.20 10.30
C ILE A 98 7.73 -0.41 11.81
N ASP A 99 6.80 0.20 12.54
CA ASP A 99 6.53 -0.15 13.94
C ASP A 99 5.17 -0.89 14.00
N LEU A 100 5.18 -2.12 14.50
CA LEU A 100 4.00 -2.99 14.59
C LEU A 100 3.32 -2.85 15.95
N SER A 101 2.00 -3.00 15.99
CA SER A 101 1.30 -3.16 17.27
C SER A 101 1.80 -4.42 18.01
N PRO A 102 1.72 -4.47 19.35
CA PRO A 102 2.07 -5.66 20.13
C PRO A 102 1.37 -6.93 19.65
N ARG A 103 0.11 -6.85 19.23
CA ARG A 103 -0.58 -7.99 18.64
C ARG A 103 0.05 -8.43 17.32
N ALA A 104 0.25 -7.51 16.37
CA ALA A 104 0.81 -7.86 15.06
C ALA A 104 2.24 -8.43 15.17
N ALA A 105 3.04 -7.90 16.10
CA ALA A 105 4.37 -8.42 16.38
C ALA A 105 4.33 -9.87 16.90
N ARG A 106 3.41 -10.17 17.84
CA ARG A 106 3.20 -11.54 18.35
C ARG A 106 2.83 -12.51 17.24
N GLU A 107 1.97 -12.08 16.31
CA GLU A 107 1.53 -12.92 15.17
C GLU A 107 2.70 -13.33 14.25
N ILE A 108 3.75 -12.51 14.14
CA ILE A 108 4.97 -12.85 13.36
C ILE A 108 6.17 -13.26 14.23
N GLY A 109 5.91 -13.59 15.49
CA GLY A 109 6.86 -14.29 16.35
C GLY A 109 7.90 -13.41 17.06
N PHE A 110 7.58 -12.14 17.37
CA PHE A 110 8.43 -11.33 18.24
C PHE A 110 7.63 -10.40 19.16
N GLN A 111 8.20 -10.05 20.31
CA GLN A 111 7.56 -9.17 21.31
C GLN A 111 8.44 -7.98 21.68
N THR A 112 9.75 -8.13 21.56
CA THR A 112 10.75 -7.11 21.88
C THR A 112 11.87 -7.15 20.85
N GLY A 113 12.70 -6.10 20.85
CA GLY A 113 13.84 -5.99 19.94
C GLY A 113 13.43 -5.58 18.53
N VAL A 114 14.30 -5.91 17.58
CA VAL A 114 14.20 -5.54 16.16
C VAL A 114 14.34 -6.79 15.31
N VAL A 115 13.48 -6.91 14.30
CA VAL A 115 13.49 -8.04 13.36
C VAL A 115 13.50 -7.54 11.91
N PRO A 116 14.26 -8.18 11.00
CA PRO A 116 14.20 -7.85 9.59
C PRO A 116 12.87 -8.32 9.01
N VAL A 117 12.20 -7.44 8.27
CA VAL A 117 10.91 -7.72 7.64
C VAL A 117 10.89 -7.31 6.18
N GLU A 118 9.94 -7.88 5.45
CA GLU A 118 9.50 -7.40 4.15
C GLU A 118 8.03 -6.98 4.22
N ILE A 119 7.72 -5.81 3.65
CA ILE A 119 6.39 -5.21 3.60
C ILE A 119 5.89 -5.21 2.17
N ARG A 120 4.66 -5.71 1.96
CA ARG A 120 3.96 -5.67 0.68
C ARG A 120 2.56 -5.10 0.86
N PRO A 121 2.23 -3.94 0.27
CA PRO A 121 0.85 -3.47 0.23
C PRO A 121 -0.05 -4.49 -0.46
N VAL A 122 -1.13 -4.88 0.23
CA VAL A 122 -2.15 -5.75 -0.35
C VAL A 122 -3.21 -4.84 -0.96
N GLY A 123 -3.28 -4.78 -2.28
CA GLY A 123 -4.32 -4.05 -2.99
C GLY A 123 -5.70 -4.57 -2.56
N ASN A 124 -6.70 -3.69 -2.52
CA ASN A 124 -8.09 -4.11 -2.48
C ASN A 124 -8.48 -4.70 -3.84
N THR A 125 -7.90 -5.83 -4.21
CA THR A 125 -8.45 -6.66 -5.29
C THR A 125 -9.69 -7.32 -4.72
N ARG A 126 -10.78 -6.56 -4.61
CA ARG A 126 -12.09 -7.14 -4.82
C ARG A 126 -12.04 -7.60 -6.27
N VAL A 127 -11.71 -8.88 -6.48
CA VAL A 127 -12.17 -9.57 -7.68
C VAL A 127 -13.63 -9.17 -7.81
N ALA A 128 -13.97 -8.50 -8.91
CA ALA A 128 -15.31 -8.05 -9.20
C ALA A 128 -16.22 -9.28 -9.18
N GLN A 129 -16.76 -9.61 -8.01
CA GLN A 129 -17.84 -10.56 -7.86
C GLN A 129 -19.12 -9.72 -7.95
N ARG A 130 -19.56 -9.53 -9.18
CA ARG A 130 -20.96 -9.36 -9.51
C ARG A 130 -21.44 -10.64 -10.15
#